data_AF-A0A2H1W9U0-F1
#
_entry.id   AF-A0A2H1W9U0-F1
#
_cell.length_a   1.000
_cell.length_b   1.000
_cell.length_c   1.000
_cell.angle_alpha   90.00
_cell.angle_beta   90.00
_cell.angle_gamma   90.00
#
_symmetry.space_group_name_H-M   'P 1'
#
loop_
_entity.id
_entity.type
_entity.pdbx_description
1 polymer ?
#
loop_
_entity_poly.entity_id
_entity_poly.type
_entity_poly.pdbx_seq_one_letter_code
_entity_poly.pdbx_strand_id
1 'polypeptide(L)'
;MSSKIVLVVCVVIAVVAAVPAQTGGGAGPWAVAGGWGGAGGPAGGWGAGWGNGGANPWIPPWVASAPWYPQWVPCTTVGSSCQDCTTRLVCTKVGGLQRACTDPTLPYCNLGECSATPSAECAPADDASADAAAPSTAA
;
A
#
# COMPACT_ATOMS: atom_id res chain seq x y z
N MET A 1 -9.74 -25.25 -34.84
CA MET A 1 -10.67 -24.80 -33.79
C MET A 1 -10.23 -23.48 -33.13
N SER A 2 -8.93 -23.20 -33.06
CA SER A 2 -8.35 -22.02 -32.39
C SER A 2 -8.71 -20.66 -33.02
N SER A 3 -8.90 -20.58 -34.34
CA SER A 3 -9.23 -19.31 -35.02
C SER A 3 -10.59 -18.73 -34.62
N LYS A 4 -11.58 -19.59 -34.29
CA LYS A 4 -12.91 -19.15 -33.84
C LYS A 4 -12.85 -18.51 -32.45
N ILE A 5 -11.96 -18.99 -31.58
CA ILE A 5 -11.79 -18.47 -30.22
C ILE A 5 -11.17 -17.06 -30.25
N VAL A 6 -10.17 -16.84 -31.12
CA VAL A 6 -9.53 -15.53 -31.27
C VAL A 6 -10.54 -14.46 -31.75
N LEU A 7 -11.39 -14.80 -32.73
CA LEU A 7 -12.40 -13.86 -33.22
C LEU A 7 -13.44 -13.50 -32.14
N VAL A 8 -13.89 -14.48 -31.33
CA VAL A 8 -14.85 -14.21 -30.25
C VAL A 8 -14.23 -13.29 -29.18
N VAL A 9 -12.98 -13.53 -28.79
CA VAL A 9 -12.28 -12.68 -27.81
C VAL A 9 -12.10 -11.26 -28.35
N CYS A 10 -11.71 -11.10 -29.62
CA CYS A 10 -11.57 -9.77 -30.23
C CYS A 10 -12.89 -8.99 -30.28
N VAL A 11 -14.00 -9.66 -30.60
CA VAL A 11 -15.33 -9.02 -30.63
C VAL A 11 -15.76 -8.58 -29.23
N VAL A 12 -15.55 -9.42 -28.21
CA VAL A 12 -15.90 -9.07 -26.82
C VAL A 12 -15.11 -7.84 -26.35
N ILE A 13 -13.80 -7.79 -26.63
CA ILE A 13 -12.96 -6.64 -26.28
C ILE A 13 -13.45 -5.36 -26.98
N ALA A 14 -13.79 -5.44 -28.27
CA ALA A 14 -14.31 -4.30 -29.01
C ALA A 14 -15.65 -3.78 -28.48
N VAL A 15 -16.56 -4.68 -28.07
CA VAL A 15 -17.86 -4.29 -27.51
C VAL A 15 -17.71 -3.61 -26.14
N VAL A 16 -16.82 -4.12 -25.27
CA VAL A 16 -16.59 -3.52 -23.95
C VAL A 16 -15.95 -2.13 -24.07
N ALA A 17 -15.06 -1.93 -25.05
CA ALA A 17 -14.44 -0.63 -25.30
C ALA A 17 -15.41 0.41 -25.91
N ALA A 18 -16.53 -0.01 -26.49
CA ALA A 18 -17.48 0.87 -27.18
C ALA A 18 -18.55 1.49 -26.25
N VAL A 19 -18.57 1.16 -24.96
CA VAL A 19 -19.51 1.77 -24.01
C VAL A 19 -18.99 3.16 -23.63
N PRO A 20 -19.63 4.26 -24.07
CA PRO A 20 -19.24 5.59 -23.62
C PRO A 20 -19.51 5.70 -22.11
N ALA A 21 -18.48 6.04 -21.34
CA ALA A 21 -18.64 6.40 -19.94
C ALA A 21 -19.59 7.61 -19.86
N GLN A 22 -20.83 7.38 -19.46
CA GLN A 22 -21.80 8.45 -19.26
C GLN A 22 -21.40 9.25 -18.02
N THR A 23 -20.91 10.47 -18.23
CA THR A 23 -20.65 11.47 -17.19
C THR A 23 -22.00 11.85 -16.55
N GLY A 24 -22.20 11.39 -15.31
CA GLY A 24 -23.50 11.40 -14.64
C GLY A 24 -24.08 12.79 -14.36
N GLY A 25 -25.35 12.94 -14.73
CA GLY A 25 -26.28 13.93 -14.19
C GLY A 25 -27.60 13.22 -13.89
N GLY A 26 -27.82 12.83 -12.64
CA GLY A 26 -29.02 12.08 -12.26
C GLY A 26 -29.13 11.87 -10.76
N ALA A 27 -29.68 12.86 -10.06
CA ALA A 27 -30.15 12.73 -8.69
C ALA A 27 -31.40 11.83 -8.66
N GLY A 28 -31.23 10.59 -8.20
CA GLY A 28 -32.34 9.67 -7.92
C GLY A 28 -32.33 9.26 -6.44
N PRO A 29 -33.50 9.09 -5.78
CA PRO A 29 -33.60 8.87 -4.33
C PRO A 29 -33.26 7.43 -3.88
N TRP A 30 -32.67 6.60 -4.74
CA TRP A 30 -32.29 5.21 -4.43
C TRP A 30 -30.82 4.91 -4.75
N ALA A 31 -29.92 5.86 -4.46
CA ALA A 31 -28.48 5.65 -4.58
C ALA A 31 -27.95 4.75 -3.45
N VAL A 32 -28.06 3.43 -3.64
CA VAL A 32 -27.27 2.44 -2.91
C VAL A 32 -26.55 1.56 -3.95
N ALA A 33 -25.27 1.29 -3.67
CA ALA A 33 -24.35 0.34 -4.31
C ALA A 33 -23.48 0.85 -5.48
N GLY A 34 -22.19 1.06 -5.16
CA GLY A 34 -21.13 0.32 -5.86
C GLY A 34 -20.33 1.02 -6.96
N GLY A 35 -20.16 2.33 -6.94
CA GLY A 35 -19.29 3.04 -7.89
C GLY A 35 -17.81 3.03 -7.48
N TRP A 36 -17.03 2.02 -7.91
CA TRP A 36 -15.57 2.11 -7.96
C TRP A 36 -15.13 2.68 -9.30
N GLY A 37 -14.65 3.92 -9.31
CA GLY A 37 -14.01 4.53 -10.47
C GLY A 37 -14.75 5.77 -10.95
N GLY A 38 -14.33 6.93 -10.47
CA GLY A 38 -14.89 8.21 -10.88
C GLY A 38 -13.86 9.21 -11.37
N ALA A 39 -12.76 8.80 -12.01
CA ALA A 39 -11.69 9.70 -12.45
C ALA A 39 -12.21 10.99 -13.14
N GLY A 40 -11.71 12.14 -12.68
CA GLY A 40 -11.56 13.33 -13.53
C GLY A 40 -12.51 14.50 -13.30
N GLY A 41 -12.38 15.20 -12.16
CA GLY A 41 -12.69 16.63 -12.06
C GLY A 41 -11.38 17.45 -12.06
N PRO A 42 -11.27 18.55 -12.83
CA PRO A 42 -10.07 19.38 -12.82
C PRO A 42 -10.09 20.23 -11.55
N ALA A 43 -9.05 20.10 -10.74
CA ALA A 43 -8.86 20.79 -9.45
C ALA A 43 -9.78 20.33 -8.31
N GLY A 44 -9.34 19.32 -7.56
CA GLY A 44 -9.87 19.06 -6.21
C GLY A 44 -9.95 17.60 -5.81
N GLY A 45 -8.82 17.05 -5.35
CA GLY A 45 -8.84 16.14 -4.19
C GLY A 45 -9.48 14.77 -4.35
N TRP A 46 -8.85 13.88 -5.12
CA TRP A 46 -8.98 12.42 -4.92
C TRP A 46 -8.46 11.93 -3.54
N GLY A 47 -7.90 12.84 -2.73
CA GLY A 47 -7.38 12.56 -1.38
C GLY A 47 -8.33 12.86 -0.23
N ALA A 48 -9.57 13.32 -0.46
CA ALA A 48 -10.45 13.75 0.65
C ALA A 48 -11.26 12.61 1.31
N GLY A 49 -11.32 11.42 0.72
CA GLY A 49 -12.11 10.28 1.25
C GLY A 49 -11.30 9.15 1.87
N TRP A 50 -10.00 9.09 1.61
CA TRP A 50 -9.07 8.07 2.15
C TRP A 50 -8.08 8.69 3.15
N GLY A 51 -8.36 9.91 3.61
CA GLY A 51 -7.58 10.61 4.61
C GLY A 51 -7.75 9.95 5.98
N ASN A 52 -6.66 9.37 6.49
CA ASN A 52 -6.47 9.00 7.88
C ASN A 52 -7.50 8.00 8.43
N GLY A 53 -7.39 6.72 8.03
CA GLY A 53 -8.21 5.66 8.61
C GLY A 53 -9.61 5.50 8.00
N GLY A 54 -9.84 6.00 6.79
CA GLY A 54 -11.00 5.68 5.97
C GLY A 54 -10.99 4.20 5.57
N ALA A 55 -11.22 3.31 6.53
CA ALA A 55 -11.41 1.90 6.28
C ALA A 55 -12.58 1.76 5.31
N ASN A 56 -12.36 1.04 4.22
CA ASN A 56 -13.41 0.71 3.28
C ASN A 56 -14.61 0.11 4.06
N PRO A 57 -15.83 0.66 3.97
CA PRO A 57 -16.97 0.24 4.79
C PRO A 57 -17.32 -1.25 4.68
N TRP A 58 -16.91 -1.89 3.59
CA TRP A 58 -17.12 -3.31 3.33
C TRP A 58 -16.08 -4.22 4.00
N ILE A 59 -15.00 -3.65 4.53
CA ILE A 59 -13.95 -4.38 5.23
C ILE A 59 -14.32 -4.41 6.71
N PRO A 60 -14.45 -5.61 7.30
CA PRO A 60 -14.76 -5.70 8.72
C PRO A 60 -13.73 -4.96 9.57
N PRO A 61 -14.12 -4.31 10.68
CA PRO A 61 -13.21 -3.58 11.54
C PRO A 61 -12.01 -4.40 12.01
N TRP A 62 -12.21 -5.69 12.27
CA TRP A 62 -11.15 -6.62 12.70
C TRP A 62 -10.09 -6.89 11.61
N VAL A 63 -10.44 -6.77 10.33
CA VAL A 63 -9.47 -6.83 9.22
C VAL A 63 -8.74 -5.49 9.10
N ALA A 64 -9.48 -4.39 9.16
CA ALA A 64 -8.91 -3.06 9.02
C ALA A 64 -7.94 -2.70 10.16
N SER A 65 -8.11 -3.27 11.35
CA SER A 65 -7.18 -3.11 12.49
C SER A 65 -6.06 -4.14 12.52
N ALA A 66 -6.01 -5.08 11.57
CA ALA A 66 -5.03 -6.16 11.62
C ALA A 66 -3.62 -5.65 11.29
N PRO A 67 -2.57 -6.11 11.99
CA PRO A 67 -1.19 -5.64 11.74
C PRO A 67 -0.66 -5.96 10.33
N TRP A 68 -1.23 -6.99 9.69
CA TRP A 68 -0.89 -7.38 8.33
C TRP A 68 -1.65 -6.58 7.27
N TYR A 69 -2.69 -5.84 7.65
CA TYR A 69 -3.48 -5.05 6.72
C TYR A 69 -2.78 -3.71 6.46
N PRO A 70 -2.51 -3.35 5.20
CA PRO A 70 -1.80 -2.12 4.89
C PRO A 70 -2.62 -0.89 5.30
N GLN A 71 -1.99 -0.01 6.08
CA GLN A 71 -2.59 1.25 6.51
C GLN A 71 -2.20 2.37 5.54
N TRP A 72 -3.18 3.17 5.12
CA TRP A 72 -2.93 4.35 4.31
C TRP A 72 -2.62 5.55 5.20
N VAL A 73 -1.56 6.26 4.87
CA VAL A 73 -1.03 7.40 5.61
C VAL A 73 -0.78 8.55 4.65
N PRO A 74 -1.03 9.80 5.03
CA PRO A 74 -0.60 10.94 4.23
C PRO A 74 0.94 10.99 4.15
N CYS A 75 1.48 11.15 2.94
CA CYS A 75 2.87 11.51 2.75
C CYS A 75 3.07 12.30 1.45
N THR A 76 4.14 13.09 1.40
CA THR A 76 4.37 14.10 0.35
C THR A 76 5.51 13.74 -0.59
N THR A 77 6.47 12.92 -0.14
CA THR A 77 7.66 12.56 -0.92
C THR A 77 7.52 11.14 -1.45
N VAL A 78 7.56 10.98 -2.78
CA VAL A 78 7.54 9.64 -3.41
C VAL A 78 8.83 8.91 -3.09
N GLY A 79 8.72 7.69 -2.60
CA GLY A 79 9.84 6.85 -2.20
C GLY A 79 9.45 5.82 -1.16
N SER A 80 10.43 5.09 -0.66
CA SER A 80 10.28 4.18 0.47
C SER A 80 11.09 4.70 1.65
N SER A 81 10.50 4.74 2.84
CA SER A 81 11.19 5.08 4.08
C SER A 81 10.80 4.10 5.18
N CYS A 82 11.63 3.98 6.20
CA CYS A 82 11.24 3.27 7.41
C CYS A 82 10.45 4.23 8.30
N GLN A 83 9.30 3.78 8.76
CA GLN A 83 8.53 4.53 9.76
C GLN A 83 8.95 4.12 11.16
N ASP A 84 9.12 2.81 11.36
CA ASP A 84 9.63 2.20 12.58
C ASP A 84 10.60 1.07 12.19
N CYS A 85 11.23 0.47 13.20
CA CYS A 85 12.20 -0.62 13.03
C CYS A 85 11.67 -1.86 12.30
N THR A 86 10.36 -2.05 12.25
CA THR A 86 9.72 -3.22 11.63
C THR A 86 8.65 -2.81 10.62
N THR A 87 8.55 -1.52 10.29
CA THR A 87 7.47 -0.98 9.45
C THR A 87 8.05 -0.08 8.37
N ARG A 88 7.78 -0.43 7.11
CA ARG A 88 8.13 0.42 5.96
C ARG A 88 6.92 1.22 5.48
N LEU A 89 7.18 2.44 5.04
CA LEU A 89 6.24 3.34 4.41
C LEU A 89 6.59 3.45 2.92
N VAL A 90 5.68 3.03 2.04
CA VAL A 90 5.82 3.20 0.59
C VAL A 90 4.97 4.37 0.15
N CYS A 91 5.62 5.49 -0.14
CA CYS A 91 4.99 6.71 -0.60
C CYS A 91 4.86 6.77 -2.11
N THR A 92 3.62 6.86 -2.55
CA THR A 92 3.23 7.03 -3.95
C THR A 92 2.66 8.44 -4.17
N LYS A 93 2.28 8.78 -5.41
CA LYS A 93 1.61 10.05 -5.70
C LYS A 93 0.22 10.19 -5.05
N VAL A 94 -0.39 9.08 -4.63
CA VAL A 94 -1.74 9.05 -4.04
C VAL A 94 -1.70 9.12 -2.51
N GLY A 95 -0.58 8.74 -1.91
CA GLY A 95 -0.39 8.64 -0.46
C GLY A 95 0.63 7.56 -0.10
N GLY A 96 0.80 7.36 1.20
CA GLY A 96 1.71 6.39 1.80
C GLY A 96 1.01 5.10 2.18
N LEU A 97 1.68 3.98 1.94
CA LEU A 97 1.24 2.64 2.33
C LEU A 97 2.19 2.11 3.40
N GLN A 98 1.72 2.03 4.64
CA GLN A 98 2.43 1.34 5.72
C GLN A 98 2.31 -0.17 5.54
N ARG A 99 3.43 -0.87 5.63
CA ARG A 99 3.48 -2.33 5.70
C ARG A 99 4.51 -2.76 6.74
N ALA A 100 4.10 -3.68 7.60
CA ALA A 100 5.04 -4.39 8.44
C ALA A 100 5.99 -5.25 7.59
N CYS A 101 7.24 -5.39 8.05
CA CYS A 101 8.18 -6.39 7.57
C CYS A 101 7.77 -7.76 8.14
N THR A 102 6.84 -8.41 7.45
CA THR A 102 6.23 -9.68 7.91
C THR A 102 7.07 -10.91 7.59
N ASP A 103 8.16 -10.76 6.85
CA ASP A 103 9.06 -11.87 6.56
C ASP A 103 9.93 -12.14 7.80
N PRO A 104 9.85 -13.34 8.42
CA PRO A 104 10.64 -13.65 9.60
C PRO A 104 12.15 -13.65 9.34
N THR A 105 12.58 -13.76 8.09
CA THR A 105 14.00 -13.67 7.70
C THR A 105 14.47 -12.23 7.49
N LEU A 106 13.55 -11.27 7.35
CA LEU A 106 13.83 -9.85 7.11
C LEU A 106 12.94 -8.96 8.02
N PRO A 107 13.00 -9.11 9.35
CA PRO A 107 12.03 -8.46 10.24
C PRO A 107 12.28 -6.95 10.42
N TYR A 108 13.45 -6.45 10.00
CA TYR A 108 13.85 -5.07 10.25
C TYR A 108 13.71 -4.19 9.01
N CYS A 109 13.33 -2.93 9.17
CA CYS A 109 13.35 -1.95 8.10
C CYS A 109 14.68 -1.17 8.10
N ASN A 110 15.36 -1.14 6.96
CA ASN A 110 16.52 -0.29 6.68
C ASN A 110 16.30 0.51 5.40
N LEU A 111 16.37 1.84 5.49
CA LEU A 111 16.29 2.75 4.33
C LEU A 111 15.07 2.51 3.41
N GLY A 112 13.95 2.05 3.98
CA GLY A 112 12.71 1.75 3.27
C GLY A 112 12.57 0.30 2.77
N GLU A 113 13.55 -0.56 3.02
CA GLU A 113 13.53 -1.97 2.66
C GLU A 113 13.59 -2.89 3.88
N CYS A 114 12.94 -4.05 3.80
CA CYS A 114 13.02 -5.05 4.86
C CYS A 114 14.36 -5.82 4.74
N SER A 115 15.04 -6.01 5.86
CA SER A 115 16.40 -6.52 5.98
C SER A 115 16.51 -7.47 7.18
N ALA A 116 17.45 -8.39 7.12
CA ALA A 116 17.77 -9.32 8.20
C ALA A 116 18.52 -8.65 9.35
N THR A 117 19.24 -7.56 9.08
CA THR A 117 20.09 -6.85 10.06
C THR A 117 19.37 -5.60 10.55
N PRO A 118 19.28 -5.34 11.87
CA PRO A 118 18.69 -4.10 12.37
C PRO A 118 19.51 -2.89 11.94
N SER A 119 18.85 -1.75 11.72
CA SER A 119 19.55 -0.48 11.54
C SER A 119 20.24 -0.08 12.86
N ALA A 120 21.24 0.79 12.79
CA ALA A 120 21.90 1.30 14.01
C ALA A 120 20.92 1.97 15.00
N GLU A 121 19.81 2.50 14.48
CA GLU A 121 18.75 3.15 15.26
C GLU A 121 17.76 2.15 15.89
N CYS A 122 17.76 0.92 15.37
CA CYS A 122 16.83 -0.14 15.72
C CYS A 122 17.47 -1.35 16.39
N ALA A 123 18.80 -1.35 16.51
CA ALA A 123 19.51 -2.31 17.32
C ALA A 123 19.08 -2.13 18.78
N PRO A 124 18.65 -3.19 19.48
CA PRO A 124 18.41 -3.09 20.91
C PRO A 124 19.70 -2.63 21.60
N ALA A 125 19.57 -1.72 22.57
CA ALA A 125 20.72 -1.13 23.27
C ALA A 125 21.62 -2.19 23.93
N ASP A 126 21.08 -3.39 24.15
CA ASP A 126 21.76 -4.52 24.78
C ASP A 126 22.78 -5.23 23.86
N ASP A 127 22.61 -5.18 22.53
CA ASP A 127 23.54 -5.84 21.60
C ASP A 127 24.78 -5.00 21.29
N ALA A 128 24.71 -3.68 21.46
CA ALA A 128 25.87 -2.78 21.27
C ALA A 128 27.00 -3.03 22.30
N SER A 129 26.69 -3.68 23.43
CA SER A 129 27.67 -3.94 24.49
C SER A 129 28.40 -5.28 24.34
N ALA A 130 27.89 -6.20 23.52
CA ALA A 130 28.44 -7.55 23.39
C ALA A 130 29.69 -7.61 22.50
N ASP A 131 29.75 -6.82 21.42
CA ASP A 131 30.91 -6.80 20.51
C ASP A 131 32.08 -5.91 20.97
N ALA A 132 31.85 -5.00 21.94
CA ALA A 132 32.92 -4.21 22.53
C ALA A 132 33.80 -5.01 23.51
N ALA A 133 33.38 -6.21 23.90
CA ALA A 133 34.05 -7.03 24.91
C ALA A 133 34.88 -8.18 24.32
N ALA A 134 35.17 -8.21 23.01
CA ALA A 134 36.15 -9.16 22.48
C ALA A 134 37.55 -8.80 22.99
N PRO A 135 38.17 -9.60 23.88
CA PRO A 135 39.50 -9.30 24.40
C PRO A 135 40.51 -9.44 23.26
N SER A 136 41.19 -8.34 22.94
CA SER A 136 42.39 -8.36 22.11
C SER A 136 43.50 -9.10 22.87
N THR A 137 43.53 -10.42 22.76
CA THR A 137 44.71 -11.22 23.11
C THR A 137 45.72 -11.08 21.99
N ALA A 138 46.46 -9.97 22.00
CA ALA A 138 47.73 -9.87 21.32
C ALA A 138 48.78 -10.66 22.11
N ALA A 139 49.47 -11.56 21.40
CA ALA A 139 50.55 -12.41 21.87
C ALA A 139 51.89 -11.67 21.97
#